data_AF-A0A3B9I8F0-F1
#
_entry.id   AF-A0A3B9I8F0-F1
#
_cell.length_a   1.000
_cell.length_b   1.000
_cell.length_c   1.000
_cell.angle_alpha   90.00
_cell.angle_beta   90.00
_cell.angle_gamma   90.00
#
_symmetry.space_group_name_H-M   'P 1'
#
loop_
_entity.id
_entity.type
_entity.pdbx_description
1 polymer ?
#
loop_
_entity_poly.entity_id
_entity_poly.type
_entity_poly.pdbx_seq_one_letter_code
_entity_poly.pdbx_strand_id
1 'polypeptide(L)'
;MINQLLLRLKLLKDDKILIIVMTAMALGLTMVFSSAMSGSYKPEVMLIDHDNTAVSREFVNELKLSGLFRYTEVDEINAIKNIETGMSVGGLVISQ
;
A
#
# COMPACT_ATOMS: atom_id res chain seq x y z
N MET A 1 34.75 21.91 20.64
CA MET A 1 33.78 21.23 19.76
C MET A 1 34.43 20.47 18.60
N ILE A 2 35.26 21.11 17.75
CA ILE A 2 35.94 20.44 16.62
C ILE A 2 36.66 19.14 17.02
N ASN A 3 37.35 19.14 18.17
CA ASN A 3 38.11 17.98 18.61
C ASN A 3 37.23 16.76 18.92
N GLN A 4 36.00 16.97 19.42
CA GLN A 4 35.04 15.89 19.70
C GLN A 4 34.48 15.29 18.42
N LEU A 5 34.24 16.10 17.40
CA LEU A 5 33.85 15.64 16.06
C LEU A 5 34.97 14.81 15.42
N LEU A 6 36.22 15.26 15.55
CA LEU A 6 37.39 14.59 14.98
C LEU A 6 37.67 13.22 15.64
N LEU A 7 37.51 13.14 16.96
CA LEU A 7 37.58 11.88 17.71
C LEU A 7 36.48 10.89 17.29
N ARG A 8 35.23 11.37 17.14
CA ARG A 8 34.12 10.53 16.65
C ARG A 8 34.33 10.07 15.20
N LEU A 9 34.91 10.90 14.35
CA LEU A 9 35.25 10.54 12.97
C LEU A 9 36.35 9.49 12.91
N LYS A 10 37.31 9.54 13.84
CA LYS A 10 38.41 8.58 13.95
C LYS A 10 37.90 7.20 14.38
N LEU A 11 37.01 7.17 15.38
CA LEU A 11 36.28 5.96 15.80
C LEU A 11 35.47 5.35 14.64
N LEU A 12 34.78 6.18 13.84
CA LEU A 12 34.04 5.71 12.65
C LEU A 12 34.94 5.07 11.58
N LYS A 13 36.20 5.52 11.46
CA LYS A 13 37.17 4.92 10.52
C LYS A 13 37.68 3.57 11.02
N ASP A 14 37.87 3.41 12.32
CA ASP A 14 38.36 2.15 12.90
C ASP A 14 37.29 1.05 12.74
N ASP A 15 36.01 1.40 12.87
CA ASP A 15 34.88 0.46 12.72
C ASP A 15 34.28 0.42 11.29
N LYS A 16 34.97 0.98 10.29
CA LYS A 16 34.45 1.13 8.92
C LYS A 16 33.96 -0.19 8.32
N ILE A 17 34.68 -1.28 8.57
CA ILE A 17 34.32 -2.61 8.07
C ILE A 17 33.02 -3.10 8.69
N LEU A 18 32.85 -2.91 10.00
CA LEU A 18 31.65 -3.30 10.74
C LEU A 18 30.43 -2.51 10.24
N ILE A 19 30.59 -1.21 9.99
CA ILE A 19 29.53 -0.36 9.41
C ILE A 19 29.13 -0.83 8.02
N ILE A 20 30.10 -1.21 7.16
CA ILE A 20 29.80 -1.73 5.81
C ILE A 20 29.01 -3.04 5.91
N VAL A 21 29.39 -3.96 6.79
CA VAL A 21 28.71 -5.24 6.97
C VAL A 21 27.28 -5.03 7.48
N MET A 22 27.08 -4.17 8.49
CA MET A 22 25.73 -3.85 9.00
C MET A 22 24.86 -3.19 7.92
N THR A 23 25.44 -2.29 7.11
CA THR A 23 24.72 -1.63 6.01
C THR A 23 24.33 -2.63 4.92
N ALA A 24 25.23 -3.55 4.56
CA ALA A 24 24.94 -4.60 3.58
C ALA A 24 23.80 -5.52 4.06
N MET A 25 23.82 -5.92 5.33
CA MET A 25 22.73 -6.70 5.92
C MET A 25 21.40 -5.94 5.94
N ALA A 26 21.43 -4.66 6.31
CA ALA A 26 20.24 -3.81 6.31
C ALA A 26 19.63 -3.69 4.90
N LEU A 27 20.44 -3.41 3.89
CA LEU A 27 19.99 -3.31 2.49
C LEU A 27 19.45 -4.65 1.97
N GLY A 28 20.11 -5.77 2.30
CA GLY A 28 19.63 -7.10 1.94
C GLY A 28 18.26 -7.42 2.54
N LEU A 29 18.08 -7.15 3.83
CA LEU A 29 16.79 -7.31 4.50
C LEU A 29 15.72 -6.40 3.90
N THR A 30 16.02 -5.12 3.70
CA THR A 30 15.08 -4.17 3.08
C THR A 30 14.65 -4.63 1.68
N MET A 31 15.58 -5.18 0.88
CA MET A 31 15.26 -5.72 -0.44
C MET A 31 14.30 -6.91 -0.36
N VAL A 32 14.58 -7.86 0.54
CA VAL A 32 13.71 -9.03 0.74
C VAL A 32 12.33 -8.61 1.24
N PHE A 33 12.25 -7.77 2.27
CA PHE A 33 10.98 -7.27 2.80
C PHE A 33 10.20 -6.44 1.77
N SER A 34 10.89 -5.58 1.02
CA SER A 34 10.26 -4.80 -0.05
C SER A 34 9.69 -5.71 -1.13
N SER A 35 10.42 -6.73 -1.57
CA SER A 35 9.94 -7.69 -2.58
C SER A 35 8.81 -8.60 -2.08
N ALA A 36 8.81 -8.95 -0.79
CA ALA A 36 7.73 -9.72 -0.16
C ALA A 36 6.45 -8.88 0.02
N MET A 37 6.60 -7.59 0.35
CA MET A 37 5.50 -6.65 0.49
C MET A 37 5.03 -6.05 -0.84
N SER A 38 5.81 -6.16 -1.92
CA SER A 38 5.41 -5.73 -3.26
C SER A 38 4.42 -6.69 -3.93
N GLY A 39 3.71 -7.52 -3.15
CA GLY A 39 2.58 -8.27 -3.67
C GLY A 39 1.60 -7.33 -4.38
N SER A 40 0.90 -7.85 -5.40
CA SER A 40 -0.20 -7.15 -6.07
C SER A 40 -1.42 -7.07 -5.15
N TYR A 41 -1.25 -6.53 -3.95
CA TYR A 41 -2.35 -6.24 -3.06
C TYR A 41 -3.16 -5.11 -3.68
N LYS A 42 -4.27 -5.50 -4.30
CA LYS A 42 -5.28 -4.56 -4.80
C LYS A 42 -6.30 -4.40 -3.68
N PRO A 43 -6.39 -3.21 -3.06
CA PRO A 43 -7.36 -2.98 -2.01
C PRO A 43 -8.76 -3.21 -2.58
N GLU A 44 -9.59 -3.93 -1.83
CA GLU A 44 -10.98 -4.15 -2.23
C GLU A 44 -11.81 -2.90 -1.90
N VAL A 45 -12.64 -2.50 -2.87
CA VAL A 45 -13.58 -1.38 -2.77
C VAL A 45 -14.96 -1.91 -3.15
N MET A 46 -15.93 -1.72 -2.25
CA MET A 46 -17.30 -2.13 -2.48
C MET A 46 -17.98 -1.10 -3.38
N LEU A 47 -18.70 -1.54 -4.39
CA LEU A 47 -19.38 -0.69 -5.36
C LEU A 47 -20.88 -0.88 -5.20
N ILE A 48 -21.60 0.20 -4.94
CA ILE A 48 -23.05 0.21 -4.77
C ILE A 48 -23.61 1.09 -5.89
N ASP A 49 -24.26 0.49 -6.87
CA ASP A 49 -24.92 1.20 -7.98
C ASP A 49 -26.43 1.16 -7.78
N HIS A 50 -27.00 2.29 -7.35
CA HIS A 50 -28.46 2.45 -7.18
C HIS A 50 -29.15 2.91 -8.48
N ASP A 51 -28.39 3.46 -9.42
CA ASP A 51 -28.91 4.12 -10.63
C ASP A 51 -29.07 3.14 -11.81
N ASN A 52 -28.15 2.18 -11.94
CA ASN A 52 -28.16 1.09 -12.94
C ASN A 52 -28.35 1.59 -14.40
N THR A 53 -28.02 2.85 -14.67
CA THR A 53 -28.07 3.46 -15.99
C THR A 53 -26.96 2.91 -16.88
N ALA A 54 -27.07 3.14 -18.19
CA ALA A 54 -26.00 2.77 -19.12
C ALA A 54 -24.68 3.50 -18.80
N VAL A 55 -24.78 4.74 -18.29
CA VAL A 55 -23.64 5.58 -17.92
C VAL A 55 -22.96 5.06 -16.65
N SER A 56 -23.72 4.65 -15.62
CA SER A 56 -23.13 4.07 -14.40
C SER A 56 -22.38 2.78 -14.70
N ARG A 57 -22.92 1.93 -15.57
CA ARG A 57 -22.27 0.67 -15.99
C ARG A 57 -20.98 0.88 -16.76
N GLU A 58 -20.93 1.88 -17.64
CA GLU A 58 -19.71 2.20 -18.39
C GLU A 58 -18.62 2.74 -17.46
N PHE A 59 -18.98 3.59 -16.50
CA PHE A 59 -18.08 4.08 -15.46
C PHE A 59 -17.53 2.93 -14.58
N VAL A 60 -18.38 1.98 -14.16
CA VAL A 60 -17.94 0.80 -13.39
C VAL A 60 -16.98 -0.07 -14.21
N ASN A 61 -17.21 -0.22 -15.50
CA ASN A 61 -16.30 -0.97 -16.38
C ASN A 61 -14.94 -0.27 -16.51
N GLU A 62 -14.92 1.05 -16.67
CA GLU A 62 -13.67 1.82 -16.68
C GLU A 62 -12.90 1.69 -15.36
N LEU A 63 -13.61 1.74 -14.22
CA LEU A 63 -13.01 1.53 -12.90
C LEU A 63 -12.39 0.13 -12.79
N LYS A 64 -13.09 -0.92 -13.20
CA LYS A 64 -12.56 -2.30 -13.20
C LYS A 64 -11.34 -2.45 -14.13
N LEU A 65 -11.34 -1.77 -15.28
CA LEU A 65 -10.22 -1.78 -16.24
C LEU A 65 -8.98 -1.05 -15.72
N SER A 66 -9.14 -0.02 -14.88
CA SER A 66 -8.01 0.70 -14.28
C SER A 66 -7.08 -0.22 -13.48
N GLY A 67 -7.61 -1.31 -12.92
CA GLY A 67 -6.86 -2.31 -12.17
C GLY A 67 -6.22 -1.79 -10.88
N LEU A 68 -6.53 -0.57 -10.45
CA LEU A 68 -6.01 0.08 -9.24
C LEU A 68 -6.57 -0.54 -7.95
N PHE A 69 -7.86 -0.89 -7.98
CA PHE A 69 -8.58 -1.51 -6.87
C PHE A 69 -9.32 -2.75 -7.36
N ARG A 70 -9.66 -3.65 -6.43
CA ARG A 70 -10.59 -4.75 -6.71
C ARG A 70 -12.01 -4.26 -6.41
N TYR A 71 -12.82 -4.09 -7.44
CA TYR A 71 -14.19 -3.63 -7.28
C TYR A 71 -15.16 -4.81 -7.21
N THR A 72 -15.95 -4.86 -6.14
CA THR A 72 -17.01 -5.86 -5.93
C THR A 72 -18.35 -5.16 -5.81
N GLU A 73 -19.30 -5.49 -6.69
CA GLU A 73 -20.67 -4.98 -6.62
C GLU A 73 -21.44 -5.71 -5.52
N VAL A 74 -22.05 -4.95 -4.60
CA VAL A 74 -22.83 -5.47 -3.48
C VAL A 74 -23.91 -4.48 -3.07
N ASP A 75 -24.99 -5.00 -2.49
CA ASP A 75 -26.02 -4.18 -1.86
C ASP A 75 -25.45 -3.34 -0.71
N GLU A 76 -26.05 -2.19 -0.47
CA GLU A 76 -25.65 -1.21 0.55
C GLU A 76 -25.44 -1.85 1.94
N ILE A 77 -26.37 -2.71 2.38
CA ILE A 77 -26.29 -3.42 3.67
C ILE A 77 -25.04 -4.33 3.73
N ASN A 78 -24.73 -5.02 2.63
CA ASN A 78 -23.59 -5.93 2.55
C ASN A 78 -22.27 -5.15 2.42
N ALA A 79 -22.28 -4.04 1.70
CA ALA A 79 -21.13 -3.14 1.57
C ALA A 79 -20.72 -2.55 2.92
N ILE A 80 -21.67 -2.04 3.71
CA ILE A 80 -21.42 -1.50 5.05
C ILE A 80 -20.82 -2.60 5.95
N LYS A 81 -21.43 -3.79 5.97
CA LYS A 81 -20.91 -4.93 6.75
C LYS A 81 -19.49 -5.31 6.36
N ASN A 82 -19.16 -5.30 5.06
CA ASN A 82 -17.83 -5.66 4.58
C ASN A 82 -16.78 -4.58 4.87
N ILE A 83 -17.18 -3.32 4.95
CA ILE A 83 -16.32 -2.21 5.38
C ILE A 83 -16.07 -2.29 6.90
N GLU A 84 -17.12 -2.53 7.69
CA GLU A 84 -17.02 -2.66 9.16
C GLU A 84 -16.19 -3.86 9.61
N THR A 85 -16.26 -4.97 8.87
CA THR A 85 -15.46 -6.17 9.12
C THR A 85 -14.02 -6.05 8.61
N GLY A 86 -13.66 -4.94 7.96
CA GLY A 86 -12.32 -4.67 7.44
C GLY A 86 -11.96 -5.50 6.19
N MET A 87 -12.95 -6.13 5.55
CA MET A 87 -12.75 -6.86 4.29
C MET A 87 -12.62 -5.92 3.08
N SER A 88 -13.11 -4.68 3.20
CA SER A 88 -12.99 -3.62 2.19
C SER A 88 -12.39 -2.35 2.79
N VAL A 89 -11.63 -1.59 1.99
CA VAL A 89 -11.04 -0.31 2.40
C VAL A 89 -12.08 0.83 2.34
N GLY A 90 -13.15 0.66 1.57
CA GLY A 90 -14.21 1.64 1.46
C GLY A 90 -15.35 1.22 0.54
N GLY A 91 -16.30 2.13 0.35
CA GLY A 91 -17.44 1.95 -0.55
C GLY A 91 -17.58 3.14 -1.50
N LEU A 92 -17.93 2.88 -2.75
CA LEU A 92 -18.31 3.88 -3.74
C LEU A 92 -19.82 3.73 -3.99
N VAL A 93 -20.59 4.76 -3.63
CA VAL A 93 -22.02 4.83 -3.89
C VAL A 93 -22.24 5.67 -5.14
N ILE A 94 -22.86 5.08 -6.16
CA ILE A 94 -23.36 5.78 -7.33
C ILE A 94 -24.86 5.98 -7.10
N SER A 95 -25.20 7.16 -6.61
CA SER A 95 -26.57 7.67 -6.60
C SER A 95 -26.63 8.76 -7.66
N GLN A 96 -27.45 8.58 -8.70
CA GLN A 96 -27.95 9.71 -9.49
C GLN A 96 -28.86 10.58 -8.64
#